data_AF-A0A1V8UAU3-F1
#
_entry.id   AF-A0A1V8UAU3-F1
#
_cell.length_a   1.000
_cell.length_b   1.000
_cell.length_c   1.000
_cell.angle_alpha   90.00
_cell.angle_beta   90.00
_cell.angle_gamma   90.00
#
_symmetry.space_group_name_H-M   'P 1'
#
loop_
_entity.id
_entity.type
_entity.pdbx_description
1 polymer ?
#
loop_
_entity_poly.entity_id
_entity_poly.type
_entity_poly.pdbx_seq_one_letter_code
_entity_poly.pdbx_strand_id
1 'polypeptide(L)'
;MPLGRVPQSSYYDAQNRPTAALYRARQPYLIRNTITGLCIMGFVAGVYSYTIRAIGQDDFSDIPMPDAPVQSGALVGSSGSAPAKKQ
;
A
#
# COMPACT_ATOMS: atom_id res chain seq x y z
N MET A 1 28.85 -53.64 25.88
CA MET A 1 29.16 -52.19 25.79
C MET A 1 27.97 -51.52 25.10
N PRO A 2 27.18 -50.68 25.78
CA PRO A 2 25.99 -50.08 25.19
C PRO A 2 26.41 -48.94 24.25
N LEU A 3 26.13 -49.06 22.95
CA LEU A 3 26.22 -47.95 22.01
C LEU A 3 24.98 -47.08 22.21
N GLY A 4 25.11 -46.12 23.14
CA GLY A 4 24.12 -45.08 23.37
C GLY A 4 23.74 -44.41 22.06
N ARG A 5 22.43 -44.27 21.82
CA ARG A 5 21.85 -43.57 20.67
C ARG A 5 22.47 -42.18 20.58
N VAL A 6 23.34 -41.99 19.60
CA VAL A 6 23.88 -40.68 19.25
C VAL A 6 22.67 -39.79 18.95
N PRO A 7 22.46 -38.67 19.67
CA PRO A 7 21.35 -37.78 19.38
C PRO A 7 21.54 -37.30 17.94
N GLN A 8 20.62 -37.68 17.06
CA GLN A 8 20.56 -37.16 15.70
C GLN A 8 20.62 -35.64 15.82
N SER A 9 21.66 -35.04 15.24
CA SER A 9 21.90 -33.60 15.18
C SER A 9 20.85 -32.93 14.29
N SER A 10 19.58 -33.06 14.67
CA SER A 10 18.47 -32.51 13.94
C SER A 10 18.45 -31.01 14.19
N TYR A 11 18.56 -30.24 13.12
CA TYR A 11 18.45 -28.78 13.14
C TYR A 11 17.05 -28.30 13.56
N TYR A 12 16.09 -29.22 13.63
CA TYR A 12 14.72 -28.99 14.06
C TYR A 12 14.35 -29.95 15.21
N ASP A 13 13.61 -29.42 16.18
CA ASP A 13 13.06 -30.16 17.32
C ASP A 13 11.92 -31.11 16.86
N ALA A 14 11.46 -32.00 17.73
CA ALA A 14 10.36 -32.91 17.47
C ALA A 14 9.05 -32.18 17.07
N GLN A 15 8.90 -30.91 17.47
CA GLN A 15 7.81 -30.01 17.10
C GLN A 15 8.16 -29.09 15.92
N ASN A 16 9.17 -29.43 15.10
CA ASN A 16 9.66 -28.65 13.95
C ASN A 16 10.18 -27.23 14.31
N ARG A 17 10.56 -27.01 15.56
CA ARG A 17 11.10 -25.72 16.00
C ARG A 17 12.60 -25.65 15.67
N PRO A 18 13.10 -24.56 15.07
CA PRO A 18 14.54 -24.41 14.83
C PRO A 18 15.29 -24.45 16.16
N THR A 19 16.28 -25.34 16.27
CA THR A 19 17.07 -25.50 17.50
C THR A 19 18.11 -24.39 17.65
N ALA A 20 18.64 -24.20 18.86
CA ALA A 20 19.65 -23.16 19.13
C ALA A 20 20.90 -23.24 18.23
N ALA A 21 21.24 -24.45 17.76
CA ALA A 21 22.31 -24.68 16.80
C ALA A 21 22.04 -24.03 15.43
N LEU A 22 20.81 -24.14 14.93
CA LEU A 22 20.39 -23.52 13.66
C LEU A 22 20.35 -22.00 13.77
N TYR A 23 19.85 -21.47 14.89
CA TYR A 23 19.80 -20.02 15.11
C TYR A 23 21.20 -19.40 15.10
N ARG A 24 22.18 -20.00 15.77
CA ARG A 24 23.59 -19.55 15.78
C ARG A 24 24.20 -19.54 14.38
N ALA A 25 23.95 -20.58 13.58
CA ALA A 25 24.45 -20.66 12.20
C ALA A 25 23.84 -19.59 11.29
N ARG A 26 22.62 -19.10 11.59
CA ARG A 26 21.90 -18.11 10.78
C ARG A 26 21.98 -16.67 11.30
N GLN A 27 22.52 -16.44 12.50
CA GLN A 27 22.74 -15.10 13.07
C GLN A 27 23.31 -14.08 12.07
N PRO A 28 24.38 -14.38 11.29
CA PRO A 28 24.96 -13.37 10.41
C PRO A 28 24.06 -12.98 9.24
N TYR A 29 23.15 -13.86 8.80
CA TYR A 29 22.29 -13.62 7.64
C TYR A 29 20.95 -13.00 8.03
N LEU A 30 20.45 -13.27 9.24
CA LEU A 30 19.21 -12.65 9.73
C LEU A 30 19.35 -11.13 9.79
N ILE A 31 20.46 -10.64 10.35
CA ILE A 31 20.69 -9.19 10.48
C ILE A 31 20.91 -8.56 9.10
N ARG A 32 21.79 -9.15 8.28
CA ARG A 32 22.12 -8.61 6.95
C ARG A 32 20.91 -8.58 6.02
N ASN A 33 20.11 -9.65 5.95
CA ASN A 33 18.90 -9.67 5.12
C ASN A 33 17.83 -8.71 5.63
N THR A 34 17.68 -8.56 6.95
CA THR A 34 16.71 -7.61 7.52
C THR A 34 17.08 -6.18 7.15
N ILE A 35 18.36 -5.82 7.25
CA ILE A 35 18.85 -4.49 6.83
C ILE A 35 18.58 -4.27 5.34
N THR A 36 18.93 -5.22 4.48
CA THR A 36 18.67 -5.10 3.03
C THR A 36 17.18 -4.96 2.74
N GLY A 37 16.33 -5.76 3.40
CA GLY A 37 14.87 -5.65 3.27
C GLY A 37 14.33 -4.29 3.71
N LEU A 38 14.82 -3.75 4.82
CA LEU A 38 14.46 -2.42 5.30
C LEU A 38 14.93 -1.32 4.34
N CYS A 39 16.13 -1.42 3.77
CA CYS A 39 16.60 -0.47 2.77
C CYS A 39 15.70 -0.44 1.54
N ILE A 40 15.30 -1.61 1.03
CA ILE A 40 14.41 -1.71 -0.13
C ILE A 40 13.02 -1.15 0.21
N MET A 41 12.43 -1.55 1.33
CA MET A 41 11.14 -1.02 1.80
C MET A 41 11.17 0.49 1.99
N GLY A 42 12.22 1.02 2.63
CA GLY A 42 12.39 2.46 2.84
C GLY A 42 12.55 3.22 1.54
N PHE A 43 13.30 2.68 0.57
CA PHE A 43 13.45 3.28 -0.75
C PHE A 43 12.10 3.36 -1.48
N VAL A 44 11.35 2.26 -1.53
CA VAL A 44 10.03 2.21 -2.19
C VAL A 44 9.03 3.15 -1.50
N ALA A 45 8.95 3.11 -0.18
CA ALA A 45 8.08 4.00 0.60
C ALA A 45 8.45 5.48 0.41
N GLY A 46 9.75 5.78 0.31
CA GLY A 46 10.27 7.12 0.03
C GLY A 46 9.84 7.63 -1.35
N VAL A 47 10.04 6.82 -2.40
CA VAL A 47 9.60 7.15 -3.76
C VAL A 47 8.09 7.38 -3.81
N TYR A 48 7.30 6.47 -3.22
CA TYR A 48 5.83 6.58 -3.18
C TYR A 48 5.35 7.84 -2.44
N SER A 49 5.95 8.14 -1.28
CA SER A 49 5.60 9.34 -0.52
C SER A 49 6.02 10.61 -1.25
N TYR A 50 7.15 10.57 -1.95
CA TYR A 50 7.64 11.68 -2.75
C TYR A 50 6.73 11.96 -3.93
N THR A 51 6.25 10.94 -4.67
CA THR A 51 5.34 11.16 -5.80
C THR A 51 4.05 11.87 -5.38
N ILE A 52 3.44 11.49 -4.26
CA ILE A 52 2.23 12.18 -3.76
C ILE A 52 2.53 13.64 -3.43
N ARG A 53 3.66 13.91 -2.76
CA ARG A 53 4.05 15.28 -2.35
C ARG A 53 4.48 16.15 -3.53
N ALA A 54 5.15 15.56 -4.52
CA ALA A 54 5.64 16.26 -5.70
C ALA A 54 4.50 16.62 -6.66
N ILE A 55 3.53 15.73 -6.87
CA ILE A 55 2.37 15.99 -7.75
C ILE A 55 1.40 16.97 -7.10
N GLY A 56 1.25 16.96 -5.77
CA GLY A 56 0.36 17.89 -5.06
C GLY A 56 0.77 19.36 -5.09
N GLN A 57 1.93 19.69 -5.67
CA GLN A 57 2.40 21.07 -5.86
C GLN A 57 2.12 21.62 -7.26
N ASP A 58 1.47 20.87 -8.13
CA ASP A 58 1.14 21.33 -9.48
C ASP A 58 0.05 22.42 -9.41
N ASP A 59 0.33 23.60 -9.96
CA ASP A 59 -0.54 24.78 -9.89
C ASP A 59 -1.49 24.75 -11.10
N PHE A 60 -2.64 24.11 -10.94
CA PHE A 60 -3.65 23.95 -12.01
C PHE A 60 -4.44 25.24 -12.32
N SER A 61 -3.93 26.41 -11.92
CA SER A 61 -4.60 27.70 -12.08
C SER A 61 -4.79 28.13 -13.53
N ASP A 62 -3.95 27.62 -14.43
CA ASP A 62 -4.03 27.89 -15.88
C ASP A 62 -5.05 27.00 -16.61
N ILE A 63 -5.65 26.01 -15.94
CA ILE A 63 -6.61 25.09 -16.56
C ILE A 63 -8.04 25.56 -16.27
N PRO A 64 -8.78 26.09 -17.26
CA PRO A 64 -10.17 26.46 -17.07
C PRO A 64 -11.00 25.21 -16.75
N MET A 65 -11.56 25.15 -15.53
CA MET A 65 -12.47 24.07 -15.14
C MET A 65 -13.82 24.28 -15.85
N PRO A 66 -14.33 23.30 -16.61
CA PRO A 66 -15.67 23.38 -17.17
C PRO A 66 -16.72 23.37 -16.05
N ASP A 67 -17.77 24.17 -16.21
CA ASP A 67 -18.87 24.28 -15.24
C ASP A 67 -19.41 22.89 -14.87
N ALA A 68 -19.71 22.71 -13.57
CA ALA A 68 -20.25 21.47 -13.05
C ALA A 68 -21.45 21.00 -13.90
N PRO A 69 -21.54 19.70 -14.24
CA PRO A 69 -22.62 19.20 -15.07
C PRO A 69 -23.95 19.57 -14.39
N VAL A 70 -24.75 20.38 -15.09
CA VAL A 70 -26.11 20.69 -14.67
C VAL A 70 -26.82 19.36 -14.43
N GLN A 71 -27.15 19.10 -13.15
CA GLN A 71 -27.95 17.96 -12.74
C GLN A 71 -29.30 18.08 -13.46
N SER A 72 -29.37 17.47 -14.65
CA SER A 72 -30.52 17.49 -15.54
C SER A 72 -31.54 16.50 -14.99
N GLY A 73 -32.14 16.85 -13.85
CA GLY A 73 -33.05 15.97 -13.12
C GLY A 73 -34.17 16.67 -12.38
N ALA A 74 -34.23 18.00 -12.35
CA ALA A 74 -35.20 18.75 -11.55
C ALA A 74 -36.10 19.68 -12.37
N LEU A 75 -36.52 19.31 -13.58
CA LEU A 75 -37.57 20.04 -14.30
C LEU A 75 -38.66 19.09 -14.84
N VAL A 76 -39.09 18.11 -14.04
CA VAL A 76 -40.36 17.41 -14.25
C VAL A 76 -41.45 18.17 -13.49
N GLY A 77 -42.29 18.90 -14.24
CA GLY A 77 -43.69 19.16 -13.90
C GLY A 77 -44.02 20.37 -13.01
N SER A 78 -44.26 21.53 -13.62
CA SER A 78 -45.45 22.35 -13.32
C SER A 78 -45.68 23.33 -14.48
N SER A 79 -46.51 22.97 -15.47
CA SER A 79 -47.92 23.34 -15.55
C SER A 79 -48.21 24.85 -15.46
N GLY A 80 -48.44 25.44 -16.64
CA GLY A 80 -49.56 26.37 -16.86
C GLY A 80 -49.34 27.84 -16.57
N SER A 81 -49.15 28.64 -17.62
CA SER A 81 -50.11 29.66 -18.09
C SER A 81 -49.41 30.73 -18.94
N ALA A 82 -49.57 30.66 -20.25
CA ALA A 82 -49.56 31.84 -21.10
C ALA A 82 -50.89 32.60 -20.87
N PRO A 83 -50.97 33.93 -21.04
CA PRO A 83 -51.07 34.44 -22.42
C PRO A 83 -50.56 35.87 -22.70
N ALA A 84 -50.44 36.12 -24.01
CA ALA A 84 -50.83 37.33 -24.74
C ALA A 84 -49.89 38.56 -24.85
N LYS A 85 -49.37 38.71 -26.08
CA LYS A 85 -49.01 39.97 -26.75
C LYS A 85 -49.99 41.12 -26.48
N LYS A 86 -49.47 42.36 -26.34
CA LYS A 86 -49.83 43.49 -27.21
C LYS A 86 -48.96 44.73 -26.96
N GLN A 87 -48.44 45.26 -28.09
CA GLN A 87 -48.09 46.65 -28.42
C GLN A 87 -47.03 47.38 -27.59
#